data_AF-A0A0X3RRX9-F1
#
_entry.id   AF-A0A0X3RRX9-F1
#
_cell.length_a   1.000
_cell.length_b   1.000
_cell.length_c   1.000
_cell.angle_alpha   90.00
_cell.angle_beta   90.00
_cell.angle_gamma   90.00
#
_symmetry.space_group_name_H-M   'P 1'
#
loop_
_entity.id
_entity.type
_entity.pdbx_description
1 polymer ?
#
loop_
_entity_poly.entity_id
_entity_poly.type
_entity_poly.pdbx_seq_one_letter_code
_entity_poly.pdbx_strand_id
1 'polypeptide(L)'
;MWGLRLEQVVAATRRYPCVPEWSEQQWRLVARDAVVFPELVAVASALVDPGLQLLAAQDGPGGLVRGRGGSDRFFTTLGGRLGRAWLHEVEDASRPSALTAWAKALARPTRRPTGSPPGTERRGVWWVRTVYQPLEVGAGLHQSSDSAGTRPAGGGEADVPERWRQERAVPRRAGNGAGLARRHEQLFAEGLEHARAYAARHGHLAVAHTDHPHTGFDLGRWMANRRADADALTQEQTRQLAELDPWWNPPWPISWQRAWHRAHTYTRTHGPIHGGDSLSRLPRWLTRWLQQQITHYPHLHPGQQELLAQLGWNAREVERYEARPGRRRPVADALDHARAYAARHGHLAVSQPTTHNGFLLGKWLNLQRHRQHATHRPTPLGRHLTAIDTWWNPPWPITWQRTWWAARHHHTGLPHHLAWWPGAPDAQQTAAWLHEQTTRRRHLHPGQQHLLDELHKIAAAPGTSSPARRPDPVCSAALTAGAPLRSRRTV
;
A
#
# COMPACT_ATOMS: atom_id res chain seq x y z
N MET A 1 11.19 34.75 36.06
CA MET A 1 11.16 33.27 36.18
C MET A 1 10.08 32.63 35.32
N TRP A 2 8.80 33.02 35.44
CA TRP A 2 7.70 32.39 34.69
C TRP A 2 7.63 32.75 33.19
N GLY A 3 8.03 33.97 32.80
CA GLY A 3 7.93 34.44 31.40
C GLY A 3 8.55 33.48 30.39
N LEU A 4 9.82 33.10 30.59
CA LEU A 4 10.54 32.19 29.69
C LEU A 4 9.92 30.78 29.63
N ARG A 5 9.41 30.27 30.76
CA ARG A 5 8.74 28.96 30.85
C ARG A 5 7.38 28.97 30.14
N LEU A 6 6.62 30.04 30.31
CA LEU A 6 5.35 30.26 29.63
C LEU A 6 5.53 30.40 28.12
N GLU A 7 6.52 31.16 27.68
CA GLU A 7 6.86 31.28 26.26
C GLU A 7 7.21 29.93 25.62
N GLN A 8 8.01 29.10 26.32
CA GLN A 8 8.36 27.75 25.87
C GLN A 8 7.13 26.83 25.78
N VAL A 9 6.24 26.85 26.78
CA VAL A 9 5.00 26.07 26.78
C VAL A 9 4.04 26.53 25.69
N VAL A 10 3.87 27.84 25.51
CA VAL A 10 3.02 28.41 24.45
C VAL A 10 3.58 28.05 23.08
N ALA A 11 4.89 28.17 22.85
CA ALA A 11 5.53 27.78 21.60
C ALA A 11 5.35 26.28 21.31
N ALA A 12 5.46 25.42 22.32
CA ALA A 12 5.31 23.97 22.19
C ALA A 12 3.85 23.51 21.92
N THR A 13 2.86 24.33 22.27
CA THR A 13 1.43 24.01 22.18
C THR A 13 0.72 24.68 20.98
N ARG A 14 1.41 25.51 20.18
CA ARG A 14 0.83 26.18 19.00
C ARG A 14 0.21 25.18 18.02
N ARG A 15 -1.09 25.36 17.75
CA ARG A 15 -1.93 24.49 16.90
C ARG A 15 -1.74 24.73 15.40
N TYR A 16 -1.22 25.90 15.00
CA TYR A 16 -0.93 26.31 13.63
C TYR A 16 0.31 27.23 13.57
N PRO A 17 1.13 27.22 12.49
CA PRO A 17 2.29 28.11 12.35
C PRO A 17 1.92 29.59 12.11
N CYS A 18 0.66 29.87 11.72
CA CYS A 18 0.24 31.15 11.15
C CYS A 18 -1.10 31.68 11.73
N VAL A 19 -1.17 31.89 13.04
CA VAL A 19 -2.29 32.58 13.70
C VAL A 19 -1.71 33.74 14.54
N PRO A 20 -2.40 34.91 14.68
CA PRO A 20 -1.82 36.12 15.25
C PRO A 20 -1.40 35.93 16.71
N GLU A 21 -0.52 36.83 17.17
CA GLU A 21 -0.14 36.97 18.57
C GLU A 21 -1.38 36.94 19.47
N TRP A 22 -1.29 36.21 20.59
CA TRP A 22 -2.39 36.10 21.54
C TRP A 22 -2.83 37.48 22.01
N SER A 23 -4.13 37.69 22.14
CA SER A 23 -4.65 38.97 22.64
C SER A 23 -4.20 39.18 24.10
N GLU A 24 -4.12 40.45 24.52
CA GLU A 24 -3.77 40.80 25.91
C GLU A 24 -4.68 40.08 26.93
N GLN A 25 -5.95 39.85 26.59
CA GLN A 25 -6.90 39.11 27.42
C GLN A 25 -6.55 37.62 27.56
N GLN A 26 -6.06 36.98 26.49
CA GLN A 26 -5.59 35.59 26.53
C GLN A 26 -4.32 35.45 27.36
N TRP A 27 -3.38 36.39 27.22
CA TRP A 27 -2.19 36.44 28.06
C TRP A 27 -2.51 36.68 29.54
N ARG A 28 -3.46 37.56 29.86
CA ARG A 28 -3.92 37.77 31.23
C ARG A 28 -4.57 36.53 31.84
N LEU A 29 -5.36 35.78 31.08
CA LEU A 29 -5.95 34.51 31.55
C LEU A 29 -4.87 33.47 31.86
N VAL A 30 -3.92 33.29 30.95
CA VAL A 30 -2.84 32.31 31.15
C VAL A 30 -1.86 32.74 32.25
N ALA A 31 -1.57 34.04 32.39
CA ALA A 31 -0.79 34.57 33.49
C ALA A 31 -1.51 34.41 34.84
N ARG A 32 -2.83 34.66 34.88
CA ARG A 32 -3.64 34.44 36.08
C ARG A 32 -3.61 32.97 36.50
N ASP A 33 -3.87 32.05 35.58
CA ASP A 33 -3.90 30.62 35.89
C ASP A 33 -2.50 30.08 36.24
N ALA A 34 -1.42 30.66 35.67
CA ALA A 34 -0.04 30.37 36.05
C ALA A 34 0.30 30.83 37.47
N VAL A 35 -0.26 31.97 37.92
CA VAL A 35 -0.09 32.48 39.29
C VAL A 35 -0.95 31.69 40.28
N VAL A 36 -2.18 31.31 39.90
CA VAL A 36 -3.11 30.56 40.74
C VAL A 36 -2.69 29.09 40.86
N PHE A 37 -2.13 28.50 39.79
CA PHE A 37 -1.72 27.10 39.74
C PHE A 37 -0.26 26.96 39.23
N PRO A 38 0.73 27.39 40.03
CA PRO A 38 2.15 27.36 39.63
C PRO A 38 2.64 25.94 39.30
N GLU A 39 2.03 24.93 39.91
CA GLU A 39 2.33 23.52 39.67
C GLU A 39 1.98 23.07 38.23
N LEU A 40 0.93 23.63 37.61
CA LEU A 40 0.59 23.32 36.22
C LEU A 40 1.69 23.79 35.27
N VAL A 41 2.27 24.96 35.54
CA VAL A 41 3.35 25.51 34.72
C VAL A 41 4.65 24.75 34.96
N ALA A 42 4.91 24.30 36.19
CA ALA A 42 6.04 23.43 36.50
C ALA A 42 5.95 22.09 35.75
N VAL A 43 4.79 21.43 35.78
CA VAL A 43 4.52 20.18 35.05
C VAL A 43 4.63 20.38 33.54
N ALA A 44 3.96 21.39 32.99
CA ALA A 44 4.02 21.67 31.56
C ALA A 44 5.46 21.98 31.08
N SER A 45 6.22 22.75 31.86
CA SER A 45 7.63 23.04 31.57
C SER A 45 8.48 21.77 31.57
N ALA A 46 8.27 20.87 32.54
CA ALA A 46 8.98 19.60 32.59
C ALA A 46 8.64 18.69 31.39
N LEU A 47 7.38 18.68 30.94
CA LEU A 47 6.91 17.90 29.79
C LEU A 47 7.36 18.46 28.42
N VAL A 48 7.66 19.76 28.33
CA VAL A 48 8.23 20.38 27.12
C VAL A 48 9.72 20.06 26.95
N ASP A 49 10.41 19.64 28.02
CA ASP A 49 11.84 19.32 27.98
C ASP A 49 12.17 18.19 26.99
N PRO A 50 13.10 18.41 26.04
CA PRO A 50 13.45 17.41 25.02
C PRO A 50 13.98 16.10 25.60
N GLY A 51 14.73 16.16 26.71
CA GLY A 51 15.27 14.96 27.37
C GLY A 51 14.16 14.08 27.94
N LEU A 52 13.13 14.69 28.53
CA LEU A 52 11.98 13.95 29.05
C LEU A 52 11.12 13.34 27.93
N GLN A 53 10.96 14.05 26.81
CA GLN A 53 10.24 13.54 25.64
C GLN A 53 10.96 12.36 24.99
N LEU A 54 12.30 12.38 24.93
CA LEU A 54 13.11 11.27 24.44
C LEU A 54 12.96 10.02 25.33
N LEU A 55 12.97 10.20 26.66
CA LEU A 55 12.72 9.11 27.61
C LEU A 55 11.34 8.48 27.37
N ALA A 56 10.28 9.30 27.28
CA ALA A 56 8.93 8.82 27.00
C ALA A 56 8.82 8.08 25.65
N ALA A 57 9.59 8.48 24.63
CA ALA A 57 9.61 7.84 23.33
C ALA A 57 10.39 6.51 23.31
N GLN A 58 11.46 6.39 24.11
CA GLN A 58 12.31 5.20 24.19
C GLN A 58 11.64 4.02 24.92
N ASP A 59 10.81 4.31 25.94
CA ASP A 59 10.14 3.28 26.74
C ASP A 59 9.04 2.52 25.96
N GLY A 60 8.59 3.06 24.82
CA GLY A 60 7.66 2.43 23.89
C GLY A 60 6.23 2.21 24.46
N PRO A 61 5.22 1.95 23.60
CA PRO A 61 3.84 1.76 24.05
C PRO A 61 3.64 0.49 24.90
N GLY A 62 4.54 -0.49 24.79
CA GLY A 62 4.50 -1.75 25.55
C GLY A 62 5.19 -1.68 26.92
N GLY A 63 6.20 -0.82 27.09
CA GLY A 63 6.87 -0.61 28.39
C GLY A 63 6.03 0.17 29.38
N LEU A 64 5.18 1.08 28.88
CA LEU A 64 4.27 1.92 29.66
C LEU A 64 3.01 1.22 30.20
N VAL A 65 2.77 -0.04 29.83
CA VAL A 65 1.55 -0.80 30.21
C VAL A 65 1.87 -2.13 30.89
N ARG A 66 3.01 -2.76 30.57
CA ARG A 66 3.33 -4.11 31.05
C ARG A 66 4.14 -4.18 32.36
N GLY A 67 4.38 -3.05 33.04
CA GLY A 67 5.15 -3.04 34.29
C GLY A 67 6.56 -3.64 34.16
N ARG A 68 7.10 -3.73 32.93
CA ARG A 68 8.43 -4.28 32.67
C ARG A 68 9.43 -3.13 32.60
N GLY A 69 9.69 -2.50 33.74
CA GLY A 69 10.83 -1.60 34.02
C GLY A 69 11.06 -0.35 33.17
N GLY A 70 10.25 -0.10 32.12
CA GLY A 70 10.38 1.06 31.22
C GLY A 70 9.65 2.30 31.74
N SER A 71 8.37 2.17 32.12
CA SER A 71 7.56 3.29 32.65
C SER A 71 8.17 4.00 33.85
N ASP A 72 8.90 3.27 34.69
CA ASP A 72 9.46 3.81 35.92
C ASP A 72 10.45 4.92 35.66
N ARG A 73 11.23 4.85 34.58
CA ARG A 73 12.29 5.85 34.32
C ARG A 73 11.70 7.21 33.97
N PHE A 74 10.67 7.24 33.14
CA PHE A 74 9.95 8.48 32.80
C PHE A 74 9.30 9.09 34.05
N PHE A 75 8.51 8.33 34.81
CA PHE A 75 7.79 8.85 35.98
C PHE A 75 8.72 9.19 37.15
N THR A 76 9.80 8.44 37.36
CA THR A 76 10.83 8.75 38.37
C THR A 76 11.57 10.03 38.01
N THR A 77 11.94 10.21 36.75
CA THR A 77 12.64 11.43 36.29
C THR A 77 11.73 12.65 36.35
N LEU A 78 10.46 12.51 35.95
CA LEU A 78 9.45 13.56 36.07
C LEU A 78 9.21 13.91 37.55
N GLY A 79 9.03 12.90 38.40
CA GLY A 79 8.87 13.06 39.84
C GLY A 79 10.05 13.78 40.49
N GLY A 80 11.28 13.39 40.15
CA GLY A 80 12.50 14.06 40.63
C GLY A 80 12.58 15.54 40.22
N ARG A 81 12.22 15.86 38.97
CA ARG A 81 12.19 17.25 38.47
C ARG A 81 11.12 18.12 39.10
N LEU A 82 10.01 17.52 39.53
CA LEU A 82 8.91 18.20 40.20
C LEU A 82 9.05 18.19 41.73
N GLY A 83 10.09 17.56 42.29
CA GLY A 83 10.23 17.36 43.74
C GLY A 83 9.18 16.41 44.33
N ARG A 84 8.57 15.55 43.51
CA ARG A 84 7.50 14.60 43.85
C ARG A 84 7.98 13.17 43.56
N ALA A 85 8.91 12.66 44.37
CA ALA A 85 9.50 11.33 44.17
C ALA A 85 8.46 10.19 44.15
N TRP A 86 7.33 10.36 44.85
CA TRP A 86 6.21 9.42 44.92
C TRP A 86 5.37 9.33 43.63
N LEU A 87 5.61 10.18 42.62
CA LEU A 87 4.79 10.21 41.40
C LEU A 87 4.75 8.86 40.66
N HIS A 88 5.85 8.12 40.69
CA HIS A 88 5.94 6.79 40.07
C HIS A 88 5.10 5.72 40.79
N GLU A 89 4.82 5.88 42.09
CA GLU A 89 4.05 4.93 42.91
C GLU A 89 2.54 5.09 42.72
N VAL A 90 2.10 6.29 42.34
CA VAL A 90 0.67 6.65 42.18
C VAL A 90 0.15 6.33 40.77
N GLU A 91 1.05 6.19 39.80
CA GLU A 91 0.72 5.85 38.42
C GLU A 91 0.47 4.33 38.30
N ASP A 92 -0.76 3.93 38.62
CA ASP A 92 -1.22 2.54 38.53
C ASP A 92 -1.25 2.06 37.07
N ALA A 93 -0.47 1.02 36.76
CA ALA A 93 -0.42 0.38 35.44
C ALA A 93 -1.79 -0.15 34.97
N SER A 94 -2.73 -0.37 35.89
CA SER A 94 -4.08 -0.86 35.59
C SER A 94 -5.03 0.22 35.04
N ARG A 95 -4.73 1.52 35.23
CA ARG A 95 -5.58 2.64 34.77
C ARG A 95 -4.76 3.73 34.08
N PRO A 96 -4.93 3.96 32.77
CA PRO A 96 -4.16 4.99 32.07
C PRO A 96 -4.51 6.39 32.60
N SER A 97 -3.51 7.10 33.12
CA SER A 97 -3.62 8.50 33.53
C SER A 97 -3.46 9.44 32.33
N ALA A 98 -3.66 10.75 32.55
CA ALA A 98 -3.39 11.77 31.55
C ALA A 98 -1.90 11.80 31.14
N LEU A 99 -0.98 11.53 32.07
CA LEU A 99 0.46 11.46 31.80
C LEU A 99 0.81 10.19 31.02
N THR A 100 0.21 9.05 31.34
CA THR A 100 0.39 7.82 30.56
C THR A 100 -0.13 7.98 29.12
N ALA A 101 -1.26 8.67 28.94
CA ALA A 101 -1.83 8.94 27.62
C ALA A 101 -0.94 9.90 26.80
N TRP A 102 -0.40 10.94 27.45
CA TRP A 102 0.55 11.87 26.86
C TRP A 102 1.85 11.17 26.41
N ALA A 103 2.44 10.32 27.27
CA ALA A 103 3.64 9.56 26.96
C ALA A 103 3.40 8.56 25.81
N LYS A 104 2.26 7.86 25.80
CA LYS A 104 1.85 6.99 24.68
C LYS A 104 1.69 7.76 23.37
N ALA A 105 1.18 8.99 23.41
CA ALA A 105 1.04 9.82 22.22
C ALA A 105 2.41 10.19 21.61
N LEU A 106 3.42 10.41 22.46
CA LEU A 106 4.81 10.63 22.03
C LEU A 106 5.52 9.38 21.52
N ALA A 107 5.16 8.18 21.99
CA ALA A 107 5.75 6.91 21.55
C ALA A 107 5.10 6.31 20.28
N ARG A 108 3.98 6.89 19.80
CA ARG A 108 3.28 6.48 18.56
C ARG A 108 3.96 6.77 17.19
N PRO A 109 5.12 7.44 17.03
CA PRO A 109 5.64 7.78 15.69
C PRO A 109 6.05 6.59 14.79
N THR A 110 6.24 5.37 15.30
CA THR A 110 6.87 4.27 14.53
C THR A 110 5.93 3.37 13.73
N ARG A 111 4.63 3.66 13.63
CA ARG A 111 3.71 2.92 12.74
C ARG A 111 2.75 3.85 12.00
N ARG A 112 3.25 4.62 11.03
CA ARG A 112 2.39 5.12 9.95
C ARG A 112 3.00 4.82 8.58
N PRO A 113 2.16 4.42 7.61
CA PRO A 113 2.59 4.29 6.23
C PRO A 113 2.97 5.66 5.66
N THR A 114 3.98 5.67 4.80
CA THR A 114 4.48 6.80 4.03
C THR A 114 3.33 7.60 3.38
N GLY A 115 3.19 8.89 3.75
CA GLY A 115 2.27 9.81 3.06
C GLY A 115 1.39 10.73 3.92
N SER A 116 1.51 10.77 5.26
CA SER A 116 0.83 11.81 6.06
C SER A 116 1.62 13.14 6.01
N PRO A 117 0.96 14.31 5.90
CA PRO A 117 1.66 15.60 5.85
C PRO A 117 2.46 15.86 7.15
N PRO A 118 3.66 16.46 7.05
CA PRO A 118 4.46 16.81 8.21
C PRO A 118 3.72 17.85 9.05
N GLY A 119 3.82 17.72 10.38
CA GLY A 119 3.15 18.60 11.34
C GLY A 119 1.92 18.01 12.04
N THR A 120 1.51 16.76 11.73
CA THR A 120 0.44 16.05 12.46
C THR A 120 0.90 15.37 13.74
N GLU A 121 2.20 15.38 13.96
CA GLU A 121 2.91 14.65 15.01
C GLU A 121 2.78 15.31 16.38
N ARG A 122 2.84 16.66 16.44
CA ARG A 122 2.61 17.43 17.67
C ARG A 122 1.13 17.67 18.00
N ARG A 123 0.23 17.42 17.03
CA ARG A 123 -1.21 17.78 17.10
C ARG A 123 -2.00 16.98 18.15
N GLY A 124 -1.51 15.82 18.61
CA GLY A 124 -2.22 14.93 19.55
C GLY A 124 -1.60 14.81 20.95
N VAL A 125 -0.39 15.34 21.17
CA VAL A 125 0.36 15.14 22.42
C VAL A 125 -0.25 15.95 23.57
N TRP A 126 -0.59 17.21 23.33
CA TRP A 126 -1.18 18.11 24.34
C TRP A 126 -2.70 18.00 24.45
N TRP A 127 -3.30 16.99 23.83
CA TRP A 127 -4.73 16.79 23.89
C TRP A 127 -5.10 15.95 25.13
N VAL A 128 -5.69 16.61 26.11
CA VAL A 128 -6.18 15.97 27.34
C VAL A 128 -7.63 15.54 27.13
N ARG A 129 -7.95 14.24 27.29
CA ARG A 129 -9.35 13.76 27.21
C ARG A 129 -10.21 14.57 28.18
N THR A 130 -11.45 14.85 27.82
CA THR A 130 -12.41 15.64 28.62
C THR A 130 -12.52 15.17 30.07
N VAL A 131 -12.30 13.87 30.32
CA VAL A 131 -12.24 13.23 31.64
C VAL A 131 -11.18 13.81 32.57
N TYR A 132 -10.08 14.29 32.00
CA TYR A 132 -8.91 14.79 32.72
C TYR A 132 -8.74 16.32 32.60
N GLN A 133 -9.67 17.04 31.95
CA GLN A 133 -9.63 18.49 31.86
C GLN A 133 -10.19 19.14 33.15
N PRO A 134 -9.48 20.12 33.75
CA PRO A 134 -10.06 20.94 34.82
C PRO A 134 -11.24 21.75 34.28
N LEU A 135 -12.35 21.79 35.04
CA LEU A 135 -13.59 22.47 34.66
C LEU A 135 -13.41 23.95 34.32
N GLU A 136 -12.42 24.63 34.90
CA GLU A 136 -12.16 26.06 34.67
C GLU A 136 -11.67 26.36 33.24
N VAL A 137 -10.83 25.51 32.67
CA VAL A 137 -10.25 25.70 31.34
C VAL A 137 -11.27 25.38 30.25
N GLY A 138 -12.03 24.29 30.42
CA GLY A 138 -13.08 23.90 29.48
C GLY A 138 -14.20 24.92 29.42
N ALA A 139 -14.73 25.34 30.57
CA ALA A 139 -15.81 26.32 30.63
C ALA A 139 -15.37 27.72 30.15
N GLY A 140 -14.14 28.13 30.47
CA GLY A 140 -13.58 29.40 30.00
C GLY A 140 -13.33 29.45 28.49
N LEU A 141 -12.87 28.35 27.89
CA LEU A 141 -12.65 28.25 26.44
C LEU A 141 -13.97 28.18 25.64
N HIS A 142 -15.00 27.52 26.18
CA HIS A 142 -16.33 27.49 25.57
C HIS A 142 -17.02 28.87 25.61
N GLN A 143 -16.92 29.59 26.74
CA GLN A 143 -17.45 30.95 26.84
C GLN A 143 -16.73 31.93 25.90
N SER A 144 -15.42 31.79 25.70
CA SER A 144 -14.67 32.65 24.80
C SER A 144 -14.86 32.32 23.32
N SER A 145 -15.18 31.06 22.97
CA SER A 145 -15.61 30.73 21.59
C SER A 145 -17.00 31.27 21.28
N ASP A 146 -17.93 31.26 22.24
CA ASP A 146 -19.29 31.79 22.06
C ASP A 146 -19.30 33.33 22.01
N SER A 147 -18.35 33.98 22.69
CA SER A 147 -18.17 35.44 22.68
C SER A 147 -17.66 35.99 21.34
N ALA A 148 -17.05 35.14 20.48
CA ALA A 148 -16.58 35.54 19.16
C ALA A 148 -17.72 35.73 18.14
N GLY A 149 -18.96 35.38 18.51
CA GLY A 149 -20.12 35.41 17.61
C GLY A 149 -21.03 36.63 17.73
N THR A 150 -20.89 37.51 18.72
CA THR A 150 -21.80 38.67 18.88
C THR A 150 -21.05 39.92 19.31
N ARG A 151 -20.80 40.85 18.37
CA ARG A 151 -20.45 42.24 18.70
C ARG A 151 -21.75 43.02 18.93
N PRO A 152 -21.99 43.62 20.12
CA PRO A 152 -22.87 44.77 20.18
C PRO A 152 -22.08 46.00 19.72
N ALA A 153 -22.73 46.81 18.89
CA ALA A 153 -22.30 48.16 18.57
C ALA A 153 -22.74 49.13 19.68
N GLY A 154 -21.93 50.14 19.96
CA GLY A 154 -22.32 51.28 20.82
C GLY A 154 -21.31 51.54 21.94
N GLY A 155 -20.76 52.76 21.97
CA GLY A 155 -19.77 53.21 22.94
C GLY A 155 -20.37 53.64 24.28
N GLY A 156 -19.48 54.01 25.20
CA GLY A 156 -19.84 54.54 26.51
C GLY A 156 -18.81 54.16 27.57
N GLU A 157 -18.15 55.18 28.08
CA GLU A 157 -17.19 55.18 29.19
C GLU A 157 -17.84 54.78 30.53
N ALA A 158 -17.03 54.24 31.44
CA ALA A 158 -17.27 54.08 32.88
C ALA A 158 -18.52 53.28 33.33
N ASP A 159 -18.32 52.01 33.68
CA ASP A 159 -18.56 51.48 35.03
C ASP A 159 -18.04 50.04 35.09
N VAL A 160 -17.38 49.63 36.18
CA VAL A 160 -16.98 48.23 36.40
C VAL A 160 -18.06 47.59 37.26
N PRO A 161 -18.98 46.76 36.74
CA PRO A 161 -20.04 46.25 37.56
C PRO A 161 -19.51 45.16 38.49
N GLU A 162 -19.93 45.29 39.74
CA GLU A 162 -19.77 44.46 40.93
C GLU A 162 -20.30 43.01 40.78
N ARG A 163 -20.37 42.47 39.55
CA ARG A 163 -20.80 41.11 39.20
C ARG A 163 -19.74 40.04 39.43
N TRP A 164 -18.47 40.42 39.62
CA TRP A 164 -17.38 39.45 39.83
C TRP A 164 -17.28 38.96 41.29
N ARG A 165 -17.99 39.60 42.23
CA ARG A 165 -18.00 39.22 43.65
C ARG A 165 -19.08 38.22 44.04
N GLN A 166 -20.05 37.93 43.17
CA GLN A 166 -20.95 36.79 43.41
C GLN A 166 -20.18 35.50 43.13
N GLU A 167 -19.63 34.97 44.21
CA GLU A 167 -19.28 33.58 44.46
C GLU A 167 -19.74 32.64 43.33
N ARG A 168 -18.83 32.40 42.37
CA ARG A 168 -18.83 31.12 41.65
C ARG A 168 -18.51 30.07 42.70
N ALA A 169 -19.52 29.67 43.47
CA ALA A 169 -19.50 28.46 44.26
C ALA A 169 -19.26 27.31 43.28
N VAL A 170 -17.98 26.98 43.07
CA VAL A 170 -17.55 25.81 42.34
C VAL A 170 -18.20 24.64 43.06
N PRO A 171 -19.08 23.85 42.42
CA PRO A 171 -19.52 22.61 43.02
C PRO A 171 -18.26 21.78 43.22
N ARG A 172 -17.79 21.67 44.47
CA ARG A 172 -16.79 20.66 44.85
C ARG A 172 -17.33 19.34 44.32
N ARG A 173 -16.54 18.59 43.55
CA ARG A 173 -16.93 17.28 43.02
C ARG A 173 -17.44 16.42 44.19
N ALA A 174 -18.75 16.40 44.40
CA ALA A 174 -19.41 15.40 45.22
C ALA A 174 -19.64 14.21 44.29
N GLY A 175 -18.69 13.28 44.27
CA GLY A 175 -18.83 12.03 43.52
C GLY A 175 -17.51 11.46 43.03
N ASN A 176 -17.29 10.18 43.33
CA ASN A 176 -16.08 9.40 43.03
C ASN A 176 -15.96 9.02 41.52
N GLY A 177 -16.35 9.89 40.59
CA GLY A 177 -16.29 9.59 39.14
C GLY A 177 -17.45 8.73 38.59
N ALA A 178 -18.41 8.34 39.45
CA ALA A 178 -19.53 7.48 39.08
C ALA A 178 -20.44 8.04 37.96
N GLY A 179 -20.55 9.36 37.81
CA GLY A 179 -21.33 9.98 36.72
C GLY A 179 -20.72 9.77 35.34
N LEU A 180 -19.40 9.84 35.25
CA LEU A 180 -18.69 9.63 34.00
C LEU A 180 -18.68 8.14 33.60
N ALA A 181 -18.51 7.24 34.59
CA ALA A 181 -18.61 5.80 34.37
C ALA A 181 -20.00 5.43 33.81
N ARG A 182 -21.08 5.92 34.43
CA ARG A 182 -22.45 5.74 33.94
C ARG A 182 -22.64 6.27 32.52
N ARG A 183 -22.08 7.44 32.20
CA ARG A 183 -22.15 7.97 30.83
C ARG A 183 -21.40 7.10 29.82
N HIS A 184 -20.23 6.58 30.18
CA HIS A 184 -19.48 5.66 29.33
C HIS A 184 -20.23 4.35 29.10
N GLU A 185 -20.87 3.82 30.14
CA GLU A 185 -21.72 2.64 30.07
C GLU A 185 -22.94 2.86 29.19
N GLN A 186 -23.63 3.99 29.33
CA GLN A 186 -24.75 4.39 28.46
C GLN A 186 -24.33 4.50 26.99
N LEU A 187 -23.22 5.18 26.68
CA LEU A 187 -22.69 5.28 25.31
C LEU A 187 -22.24 3.93 24.73
N PHE A 188 -21.80 3.02 25.60
CA PHE A 188 -21.49 1.66 25.19
C PHE A 188 -22.78 0.89 24.86
N ALA A 189 -23.79 0.95 25.73
CA ALA A 189 -25.08 0.30 25.52
C ALA A 189 -25.76 0.80 24.24
N GLU A 190 -25.79 2.11 23.99
CA GLU A 190 -26.32 2.71 22.76
C GLU A 190 -25.57 2.18 21.52
N GLY A 191 -24.24 2.18 21.55
CA GLY A 191 -23.44 1.65 20.44
C GLY A 191 -23.62 0.15 20.23
N LEU A 192 -23.83 -0.62 21.30
CA LEU A 192 -24.09 -2.05 21.25
C LEU A 192 -25.46 -2.35 20.62
N GLU A 193 -26.49 -1.56 20.90
CA GLU A 193 -27.80 -1.68 20.22
C GLU A 193 -27.67 -1.45 18.71
N HIS A 194 -26.93 -0.42 18.30
CA HIS A 194 -26.63 -0.21 16.88
C HIS A 194 -25.82 -1.36 16.27
N ALA A 195 -24.85 -1.91 17.02
CA ALA A 195 -24.08 -3.07 16.60
C ALA A 195 -24.96 -4.33 16.43
N ARG A 196 -25.88 -4.59 17.36
CA ARG A 196 -26.88 -5.67 17.28
C ARG A 196 -27.77 -5.52 16.06
N ALA A 197 -28.33 -4.34 15.85
CA ALA A 197 -29.19 -4.05 14.69
C ALA A 197 -28.45 -4.26 13.37
N TYR A 198 -27.17 -3.88 13.30
CA TYR A 198 -26.34 -4.10 12.12
C TYR A 198 -25.98 -5.58 11.93
N ALA A 199 -25.53 -6.26 12.99
CA ALA A 199 -25.18 -7.68 12.96
C ALA A 199 -26.38 -8.55 12.57
N ALA A 200 -27.59 -8.22 13.03
CA ALA A 200 -28.81 -8.92 12.63
C ALA A 200 -29.10 -8.82 11.11
N ARG A 201 -28.73 -7.71 10.47
CA ARG A 201 -28.96 -7.48 9.03
C ARG A 201 -27.85 -8.04 8.14
N HIS A 202 -26.60 -7.93 8.59
CA HIS A 202 -25.42 -8.20 7.77
C HIS A 202 -24.63 -9.43 8.22
N GLY A 203 -24.85 -9.93 9.43
CA GLY A 203 -24.15 -11.08 10.01
C GLY A 203 -22.70 -10.79 10.43
N HIS A 204 -22.29 -9.53 10.51
CA HIS A 204 -20.92 -9.14 10.87
C HIS A 204 -20.84 -7.69 11.36
N LEU A 205 -19.71 -7.30 11.98
CA LEU A 205 -19.45 -5.93 12.47
C LEU A 205 -18.34 -5.19 11.69
N ALA A 206 -17.97 -5.70 10.52
CA ALA A 206 -17.03 -5.04 9.59
C ALA A 206 -17.63 -3.82 8.85
N VAL A 207 -18.05 -2.79 9.59
CA VAL A 207 -18.69 -1.58 9.05
C VAL A 207 -17.66 -0.56 8.57
N ALA A 208 -17.95 0.11 7.46
CA ALA A 208 -17.16 1.25 6.98
C ALA A 208 -17.45 2.49 7.82
N HIS A 209 -16.43 3.28 8.16
CA HIS A 209 -16.68 4.65 8.57
C HIS A 209 -17.14 5.47 7.35
N THR A 210 -18.26 6.17 7.48
CA THR A 210 -18.81 7.06 6.47
C THR A 210 -19.02 8.43 7.10
N ASP A 211 -18.69 9.50 6.37
CA ASP A 211 -18.85 10.88 6.87
C ASP A 211 -20.32 11.28 7.13
N HIS A 212 -21.27 10.52 6.57
CA HIS A 212 -22.71 10.72 6.72
C HIS A 212 -23.43 9.41 7.12
N PRO A 213 -23.52 9.08 8.42
CA PRO A 213 -24.29 7.93 8.87
C PRO A 213 -25.79 8.16 8.67
N HIS A 214 -26.46 7.24 7.96
CA HIS A 214 -27.90 7.32 7.68
C HIS A 214 -28.80 7.26 8.94
N THR A 215 -28.27 6.76 10.06
CA THR A 215 -29.01 6.53 11.31
C THR A 215 -28.65 7.54 12.41
N GLY A 216 -27.93 8.62 12.10
CA GLY A 216 -27.44 9.60 13.10
C GLY A 216 -26.30 9.09 13.99
N PHE A 217 -26.14 7.77 14.12
CA PHE A 217 -25.04 7.12 14.84
C PHE A 217 -24.00 6.52 13.90
N ASP A 218 -22.74 6.92 14.05
CA ASP A 218 -21.62 6.42 13.25
C ASP A 218 -21.03 5.12 13.83
N LEU A 219 -21.69 4.00 13.52
CA LEU A 219 -21.26 2.68 13.97
C LEU A 219 -19.85 2.32 13.48
N GLY A 220 -19.45 2.77 12.29
CA GLY A 220 -18.12 2.53 11.75
C GLY A 220 -17.02 3.17 12.59
N ARG A 221 -17.19 4.43 12.98
CA ARG A 221 -16.28 5.14 13.90
C ARG A 221 -16.31 4.54 15.30
N TRP A 222 -17.50 4.18 15.80
CA TRP A 222 -17.62 3.53 17.10
C TRP A 222 -16.83 2.21 17.15
N MET A 223 -17.02 1.31 16.18
CA MET A 223 -16.27 0.05 16.08
C MET A 223 -14.77 0.26 15.92
N ALA A 224 -14.34 1.26 15.14
CA ALA A 224 -12.92 1.58 15.00
C ALA A 224 -12.29 2.00 16.34
N ASN A 225 -12.99 2.82 17.13
CA ASN A 225 -12.56 3.23 18.46
C ASN A 225 -12.56 2.04 19.45
N ARG A 226 -13.55 1.13 19.38
CA ARG A 226 -13.58 -0.09 20.21
C ARG A 226 -12.44 -1.04 19.91
N ARG A 227 -12.05 -1.20 18.65
CA ARG A 227 -10.87 -1.99 18.27
C ARG A 227 -9.57 -1.33 18.74
N ALA A 228 -9.48 0.00 18.64
CA ALA A 228 -8.30 0.75 19.08
C ALA A 228 -8.11 0.72 20.60
N ASP A 229 -9.23 0.74 21.35
CA ASP A 229 -9.27 0.69 22.80
C ASP A 229 -9.61 -0.73 23.31
N ALA A 230 -9.33 -1.79 22.54
CA ALA A 230 -9.76 -3.15 22.87
C ALA A 230 -9.22 -3.62 24.24
N ASP A 231 -7.98 -3.25 24.57
CA ASP A 231 -7.34 -3.57 25.86
C ASP A 231 -7.98 -2.84 27.06
N ALA A 232 -8.75 -1.78 26.81
CA ALA A 232 -9.43 -1.00 27.83
C ALA A 232 -10.91 -1.40 28.02
N LEU A 233 -11.41 -2.35 27.22
CA LEU A 233 -12.76 -2.88 27.38
C LEU A 233 -12.81 -3.86 28.54
N THR A 234 -13.93 -3.85 29.26
CA THR A 234 -14.19 -4.89 30.26
C THR A 234 -14.38 -6.25 29.58
N GLN A 235 -14.15 -7.33 30.33
CA GLN A 235 -14.37 -8.68 29.83
C GLN A 235 -15.79 -8.89 29.32
N GLU A 236 -16.79 -8.33 30.02
CA GLU A 236 -18.19 -8.41 29.64
C GLU A 236 -18.48 -7.67 28.32
N GLN A 237 -17.93 -6.46 28.14
CA GLN A 237 -18.07 -5.71 26.89
C GLN A 237 -17.42 -6.43 25.71
N THR A 238 -16.28 -7.06 25.94
CA THR A 238 -15.59 -7.88 24.93
C THR A 238 -16.42 -9.10 24.55
N ARG A 239 -17.01 -9.78 25.54
CA ARG A 239 -17.91 -10.93 25.33
C ARG A 239 -19.13 -10.54 24.50
N GLN A 240 -19.80 -9.44 24.85
CA GLN A 240 -20.97 -8.93 24.13
C GLN A 240 -20.67 -8.62 22.66
N LEU A 241 -19.48 -8.11 22.33
CA LEU A 241 -19.08 -7.88 20.94
C LEU A 241 -18.71 -9.18 20.21
N ALA A 242 -18.05 -10.12 20.90
CA ALA A 242 -17.67 -11.41 20.35
C ALA A 242 -18.88 -12.32 20.03
N GLU A 243 -19.96 -12.20 20.80
CA GLU A 243 -21.24 -12.88 20.52
C GLU A 243 -21.89 -12.42 19.22
N LEU A 244 -21.70 -11.15 18.84
CA LEU A 244 -22.25 -10.60 17.60
C LEU A 244 -21.40 -10.93 16.38
N ASP A 245 -20.08 -10.91 16.53
CA ASP A 245 -19.12 -11.22 15.47
C ASP A 245 -17.85 -11.79 16.10
N PRO A 246 -17.55 -13.09 15.90
CA PRO A 246 -16.30 -13.70 16.38
C PRO A 246 -15.05 -12.97 15.89
N TRP A 247 -15.14 -12.32 14.72
CA TRP A 247 -14.08 -11.54 14.10
C TRP A 247 -14.31 -10.04 14.25
N TRP A 248 -14.92 -9.57 15.35
CA TRP A 248 -15.10 -8.15 15.62
C TRP A 248 -13.76 -7.40 15.75
N ASN A 249 -12.72 -8.05 16.30
CA ASN A 249 -11.34 -7.55 16.41
C ASN A 249 -10.33 -8.58 15.89
N PRO A 250 -10.19 -8.75 14.56
CA PRO A 250 -9.35 -9.77 13.98
C PRO A 250 -7.86 -9.37 13.97
N PRO A 251 -6.93 -10.34 13.87
CA PRO A 251 -5.49 -10.07 13.78
C PRO A 251 -5.05 -9.52 12.41
N TRP A 252 -5.98 -9.32 11.47
CA TRP A 252 -5.74 -8.76 10.13
C TRP A 252 -6.47 -7.42 9.93
N PRO A 253 -6.14 -6.65 8.89
CA PRO A 253 -6.81 -5.38 8.63
C PRO A 253 -8.32 -5.53 8.36
N ILE A 254 -9.15 -4.69 8.97
CA ILE A 254 -10.62 -4.68 8.73
C ILE A 254 -10.97 -4.44 7.26
N SER A 255 -10.12 -3.73 6.51
CA SER A 255 -10.29 -3.57 5.06
C SER A 255 -10.27 -4.91 4.32
N TRP A 256 -9.46 -5.87 4.78
CA TRP A 256 -9.44 -7.23 4.25
C TRP A 256 -10.74 -7.96 4.53
N GLN A 257 -11.23 -7.90 5.77
CA GLN A 257 -12.50 -8.53 6.18
C GLN A 257 -13.70 -7.94 5.41
N ARG A 258 -13.72 -6.62 5.19
CA ARG A 258 -14.72 -5.95 4.36
C ARG A 258 -14.68 -6.43 2.90
N ALA A 259 -13.49 -6.59 2.33
CA ALA A 259 -13.33 -7.12 0.99
C ALA A 259 -13.83 -8.57 0.90
N TRP A 260 -13.57 -9.37 1.94
CA TRP A 260 -14.10 -10.73 2.06
C TRP A 260 -15.63 -10.75 2.13
N HIS A 261 -16.30 -9.94 2.97
CA HIS A 261 -17.77 -9.90 3.02
C HIS A 261 -18.38 -9.46 1.68
N ARG A 262 -17.73 -8.51 0.99
CA ARG A 262 -18.13 -8.13 -0.37
C ARG A 262 -18.00 -9.28 -1.35
N ALA A 263 -16.92 -10.06 -1.26
CA ALA A 263 -16.73 -11.26 -2.08
C ALA A 263 -17.74 -12.36 -1.73
N HIS A 264 -18.02 -12.58 -0.44
CA HIS A 264 -18.98 -13.57 0.05
C HIS A 264 -20.41 -13.24 -0.38
N THR A 265 -20.79 -11.96 -0.36
CA THR A 265 -22.09 -11.52 -0.91
C THR A 265 -22.18 -11.81 -2.41
N TYR A 266 -21.08 -11.59 -3.14
CA TYR A 266 -21.00 -11.92 -4.56
C TYR A 266 -21.15 -13.42 -4.80
N THR A 267 -20.48 -14.28 -4.03
CA THR A 267 -20.57 -15.75 -4.17
C THR A 267 -21.94 -16.31 -3.77
N ARG A 268 -22.63 -15.70 -2.81
CA ARG A 268 -24.03 -16.06 -2.51
C ARG A 268 -24.96 -15.86 -3.71
N THR A 269 -24.66 -14.90 -4.58
CA THR A 269 -25.50 -14.58 -5.74
C THR A 269 -25.07 -15.36 -7.00
N HIS A 270 -23.77 -15.62 -7.16
CA HIS A 270 -23.19 -16.18 -8.40
C HIS A 270 -22.62 -17.60 -8.23
N GLY A 271 -22.69 -18.17 -7.03
CA GLY A 271 -22.08 -19.44 -6.67
C GLY A 271 -20.63 -19.33 -6.18
N PRO A 272 -20.05 -20.43 -5.67
CA PRO A 272 -18.67 -20.50 -5.20
C PRO A 272 -17.64 -20.23 -6.31
N ILE A 273 -16.50 -19.64 -5.94
CA ILE A 273 -15.43 -19.30 -6.88
C ILE A 273 -14.43 -20.45 -6.89
N HIS A 274 -14.46 -21.26 -7.95
CA HIS A 274 -13.49 -22.34 -8.15
C HIS A 274 -12.26 -21.88 -8.93
N GLY A 275 -11.13 -22.56 -8.74
CA GLY A 275 -9.96 -22.33 -9.57
C GLY A 275 -10.27 -22.65 -11.03
N GLY A 276 -10.08 -21.71 -11.96
CA GLY A 276 -10.48 -21.93 -13.37
C GLY A 276 -10.32 -20.73 -14.27
N ASP A 277 -11.00 -20.81 -15.41
CA ASP A 277 -11.49 -19.65 -16.16
C ASP A 277 -12.41 -18.75 -15.31
N SER A 278 -12.88 -19.26 -14.16
CA SER A 278 -13.73 -18.54 -13.21
C SER A 278 -13.15 -17.18 -12.84
N LEU A 279 -11.85 -17.05 -12.55
CA LEU A 279 -11.24 -15.76 -12.19
C LEU A 279 -11.30 -14.73 -13.32
N SER A 280 -11.32 -15.19 -14.58
CA SER A 280 -11.43 -14.33 -15.77
C SER A 280 -12.84 -13.78 -15.96
N ARG A 281 -13.85 -14.46 -15.41
CA ARG A 281 -15.27 -14.05 -15.44
C ARG A 281 -15.67 -13.16 -14.26
N LEU A 282 -14.82 -13.03 -13.25
CA LEU A 282 -15.08 -12.19 -12.09
C LEU A 282 -14.89 -10.70 -12.39
N PRO A 283 -15.57 -9.82 -11.65
CA PRO A 283 -15.29 -8.39 -11.66
C PRO A 283 -13.82 -8.11 -11.34
N ARG A 284 -13.21 -7.14 -12.04
CA ARG A 284 -11.77 -6.83 -11.94
C ARG A 284 -11.25 -6.64 -10.52
N TRP A 285 -12.06 -6.03 -9.64
CA TRP A 285 -11.68 -5.81 -8.24
C TRP A 285 -11.49 -7.13 -7.47
N LEU A 286 -12.39 -8.10 -7.69
CA LEU A 286 -12.39 -9.39 -7.01
C LEU A 286 -11.27 -10.27 -7.57
N THR A 287 -11.08 -10.27 -8.88
CA THR A 287 -9.95 -10.94 -9.54
C THR A 287 -8.61 -10.45 -8.97
N ARG A 288 -8.42 -9.12 -8.84
CA ARG A 288 -7.19 -8.55 -8.28
C ARG A 288 -7.02 -8.89 -6.80
N TRP A 289 -8.08 -8.79 -6.01
CA TRP A 289 -8.03 -9.08 -4.59
C TRP A 289 -7.71 -10.56 -4.32
N LEU A 290 -8.39 -11.50 -5.00
CA LEU A 290 -8.12 -12.94 -4.90
C LEU A 290 -6.72 -13.31 -5.37
N GLN A 291 -6.22 -12.73 -6.47
CA GLN A 291 -4.86 -12.98 -6.93
C GLN A 291 -3.80 -12.61 -5.89
N GLN A 292 -4.01 -11.51 -5.16
CA GLN A 292 -3.14 -11.12 -4.04
C GLN A 292 -3.21 -12.14 -2.90
N GLN A 293 -4.40 -12.65 -2.58
CA GLN A 293 -4.58 -13.64 -1.51
C GLN A 293 -3.94 -14.98 -1.86
N ILE A 294 -4.18 -15.49 -3.07
CA ILE A 294 -3.61 -16.73 -3.59
C ILE A 294 -2.07 -16.65 -3.55
N THR A 295 -1.50 -15.54 -4.03
CA THR A 295 -0.03 -15.33 -4.05
C THR A 295 0.60 -15.42 -2.67
N HIS A 296 -0.09 -14.96 -1.63
CA HIS A 296 0.43 -14.90 -0.27
C HIS A 296 -0.22 -15.95 0.65
N TYR A 297 -0.93 -16.93 0.07
CA TYR A 297 -1.75 -17.88 0.81
C TYR A 297 -1.01 -18.58 1.96
N PRO A 298 0.26 -19.05 1.78
CA PRO A 298 1.01 -19.68 2.88
C PRO A 298 1.28 -18.77 4.08
N HIS A 299 1.23 -17.45 3.88
CA HIS A 299 1.49 -16.44 4.91
C HIS A 299 0.21 -15.82 5.49
N LEU A 300 -0.97 -16.24 4.99
CA LEU A 300 -2.24 -15.77 5.53
C LEU A 300 -2.52 -16.42 6.89
N HIS A 301 -3.14 -15.66 7.79
CA HIS A 301 -3.56 -16.17 9.09
C HIS A 301 -4.53 -17.36 8.90
N PRO A 302 -4.53 -18.41 9.76
CA PRO A 302 -5.44 -19.56 9.63
C PRO A 302 -6.91 -19.17 9.44
N GLY A 303 -7.44 -18.25 10.24
CA GLY A 303 -8.79 -17.71 10.06
C GLY A 303 -9.04 -17.03 8.70
N GLN A 304 -8.02 -16.40 8.07
CA GLN A 304 -8.17 -15.88 6.71
C GLN A 304 -8.25 -17.02 5.68
N GLN A 305 -7.51 -18.12 5.88
CA GLN A 305 -7.58 -19.30 5.03
C GLN A 305 -8.95 -19.99 5.13
N GLU A 306 -9.51 -20.09 6.35
CA GLU A 306 -10.87 -20.60 6.57
C GLU A 306 -11.92 -19.73 5.87
N LEU A 307 -11.82 -18.41 6.00
CA LEU A 307 -12.71 -17.47 5.30
C LEU A 307 -12.56 -17.58 3.78
N LEU A 308 -11.35 -17.74 3.25
CA LEU A 308 -11.15 -17.99 1.81
C LEU A 308 -11.73 -19.33 1.36
N ALA A 309 -11.65 -20.37 2.18
CA ALA A 309 -12.26 -21.66 1.90
C ALA A 309 -13.78 -21.54 1.76
N GLN A 310 -14.44 -20.66 2.53
CA GLN A 310 -15.87 -20.36 2.36
C GLN A 310 -16.21 -19.70 1.02
N LEU A 311 -15.24 -19.05 0.36
CA LEU A 311 -15.42 -18.53 -1.01
C LEU A 311 -15.17 -19.59 -2.10
N GLY A 312 -14.69 -20.78 -1.72
CA GLY A 312 -14.26 -21.85 -2.64
C GLY A 312 -12.74 -21.94 -2.83
N TRP A 313 -11.95 -21.12 -2.14
CA TRP A 313 -10.48 -21.09 -2.22
C TRP A 313 -9.82 -21.71 -1.00
N ASN A 314 -9.74 -23.05 -0.99
CA ASN A 314 -8.97 -23.80 0.00
C ASN A 314 -7.53 -24.06 -0.49
N ALA A 315 -6.69 -24.64 0.38
CA ALA A 315 -5.30 -24.92 0.08
C ALA A 315 -5.11 -25.78 -1.19
N ARG A 316 -5.97 -26.79 -1.41
CA ARG A 316 -5.92 -27.65 -2.60
C ARG A 316 -6.25 -26.89 -3.89
N GLU A 317 -7.24 -26.01 -3.85
CA GLU A 317 -7.62 -25.17 -5.00
C GLU A 317 -6.55 -24.12 -5.32
N VAL A 318 -5.89 -23.58 -4.29
CA VAL A 318 -4.72 -22.71 -4.46
C VAL A 318 -3.57 -23.47 -5.11
N GLU A 319 -3.21 -24.64 -4.58
CA GLU A 319 -2.16 -25.51 -5.15
C GLU A 319 -2.46 -25.88 -6.60
N ARG A 320 -3.69 -26.33 -6.89
CA ARG A 320 -4.16 -26.62 -8.25
C ARG A 320 -4.06 -25.40 -9.17
N TYR A 321 -4.36 -24.21 -8.66
CA TYR A 321 -4.26 -22.98 -9.42
C TYR A 321 -2.80 -22.57 -9.67
N GLU A 322 -1.90 -22.75 -8.70
CA GLU A 322 -0.47 -22.46 -8.85
C GLU A 322 0.25 -23.47 -9.75
N ALA A 323 -0.16 -24.74 -9.71
CA ALA A 323 0.36 -25.79 -10.58
C ALA A 323 -0.03 -25.63 -12.07
N ARG A 324 -0.87 -24.63 -12.41
CA ARG A 324 -1.31 -24.43 -13.79
C ARG A 324 -0.16 -23.97 -14.70
N PRO A 325 0.00 -24.59 -15.88
CA PRO A 325 0.93 -24.12 -16.89
C PRO A 325 0.67 -22.64 -17.22
N GLY A 326 1.65 -21.78 -16.93
CA GLY A 326 1.70 -20.41 -17.46
C GLY A 326 1.46 -19.24 -16.50
N ARG A 327 1.33 -19.41 -15.17
CA ARG A 327 1.02 -18.26 -14.29
C ARG A 327 1.98 -17.80 -13.20
N ARG A 328 3.00 -18.55 -12.81
CA ARG A 328 4.15 -18.04 -12.03
C ARG A 328 5.18 -19.15 -12.01
N ARG A 329 6.04 -19.15 -13.01
CA ARG A 329 7.28 -19.92 -12.92
C ARG A 329 8.30 -18.99 -12.29
N PRO A 330 9.01 -19.37 -11.21
CA PRO A 330 10.12 -18.62 -10.67
C PRO A 330 11.02 -18.07 -11.77
N VAL A 331 11.66 -16.92 -11.53
CA VAL A 331 12.58 -16.32 -12.52
C VAL A 331 13.66 -17.32 -12.96
N ALA A 332 14.04 -18.25 -12.08
CA ALA A 332 14.91 -19.38 -12.37
C ALA A 332 14.37 -20.26 -13.52
N ASP A 333 13.18 -20.83 -13.38
CA ASP A 333 12.53 -21.64 -14.41
C ASP A 333 12.40 -20.92 -15.77
N ALA A 334 12.08 -19.61 -15.75
CA ALA A 334 11.97 -18.83 -16.97
C ALA A 334 13.33 -18.62 -17.65
N LEU A 335 14.40 -18.42 -16.86
CA LEU A 335 15.77 -18.37 -17.34
C LEU A 335 16.23 -19.73 -17.87
N ASP A 336 15.83 -20.83 -17.26
CA ASP A 336 16.17 -22.17 -17.74
C ASP A 336 15.49 -22.47 -19.08
N HIS A 337 14.23 -22.04 -19.27
CA HIS A 337 13.59 -22.09 -20.58
C HIS A 337 14.29 -21.18 -21.62
N ALA A 338 14.76 -20.00 -21.22
CA ALA A 338 15.52 -19.13 -22.12
C ALA A 338 16.86 -19.77 -22.52
N ARG A 339 17.59 -20.36 -21.56
CA ARG A 339 18.84 -21.09 -21.81
C ARG A 339 18.62 -22.30 -22.71
N ALA A 340 17.62 -23.12 -22.42
CA ALA A 340 17.30 -24.29 -23.22
C ALA A 340 16.89 -23.91 -24.65
N TYR A 341 16.13 -22.83 -24.81
CA TYR A 341 15.78 -22.29 -26.12
C TYR A 341 17.02 -21.78 -26.87
N ALA A 342 17.88 -20.98 -26.22
CA ALA A 342 19.11 -20.47 -26.81
C ALA A 342 20.09 -21.59 -27.17
N ALA A 343 20.20 -22.64 -26.34
CA ALA A 343 21.02 -23.81 -26.64
C ALA A 343 20.51 -24.58 -27.87
N ARG A 344 19.18 -24.62 -28.08
CA ARG A 344 18.56 -25.31 -29.23
C ARG A 344 18.55 -24.46 -30.51
N HIS A 345 18.49 -23.14 -30.41
CA HIS A 345 18.25 -22.26 -31.56
C HIS A 345 19.35 -21.21 -31.80
N GLY A 346 20.31 -21.08 -30.89
CA GLY A 346 21.45 -20.17 -30.97
C GLY A 346 21.16 -18.72 -30.53
N HIS A 347 19.91 -18.35 -30.29
CA HIS A 347 19.51 -16.98 -29.98
C HIS A 347 18.20 -16.87 -29.19
N LEU A 348 17.90 -15.68 -28.66
CA LEU A 348 16.65 -15.33 -27.96
C LEU A 348 15.70 -14.43 -28.76
N ALA A 349 15.93 -14.26 -30.07
CA ALA A 349 15.04 -13.54 -30.99
C ALA A 349 13.69 -14.28 -31.25
N VAL A 350 12.86 -14.41 -30.21
CA VAL A 350 11.55 -15.09 -30.27
C VAL A 350 10.41 -14.14 -30.63
N SER A 351 9.43 -14.66 -31.36
CA SER A 351 8.16 -13.95 -31.60
C SER A 351 7.26 -14.08 -30.37
N GLN A 352 6.36 -13.12 -30.16
CA GLN A 352 5.43 -13.14 -29.02
C GLN A 352 4.64 -14.46 -28.83
N PRO A 353 4.09 -15.13 -29.86
CA PRO A 353 3.34 -16.37 -29.67
C PRO A 353 4.22 -17.61 -29.44
N THR A 354 5.55 -17.49 -29.47
CA THR A 354 6.45 -18.65 -29.35
C THR A 354 6.33 -19.30 -27.97
N THR A 355 6.06 -20.60 -27.98
CA THR A 355 6.02 -21.44 -26.79
C THR A 355 7.20 -22.43 -26.78
N HIS A 356 7.80 -22.64 -25.61
CA HIS A 356 8.86 -23.62 -25.41
C HIS A 356 8.47 -24.58 -24.28
N ASN A 357 8.24 -25.86 -24.58
CA ASN A 357 7.78 -26.88 -23.61
C ASN A 357 6.58 -26.40 -22.76
N GLY A 358 5.56 -25.83 -23.41
CA GLY A 358 4.35 -25.27 -22.77
C GLY A 358 4.56 -23.94 -22.04
N PHE A 359 5.78 -23.39 -21.99
CA PHE A 359 6.06 -22.04 -21.48
C PHE A 359 5.85 -20.98 -22.57
N LEU A 360 5.11 -19.90 -22.27
CA LEU A 360 4.90 -18.77 -23.18
C LEU A 360 6.14 -17.86 -23.26
N LEU A 361 7.27 -18.41 -23.73
CA LEU A 361 8.58 -17.76 -23.76
C LEU A 361 8.55 -16.41 -24.49
N GLY A 362 7.86 -16.33 -25.62
CA GLY A 362 7.73 -15.11 -26.42
C GLY A 362 7.09 -13.96 -25.65
N LYS A 363 6.00 -14.23 -24.94
CA LYS A 363 5.29 -13.25 -24.11
C LYS A 363 6.14 -12.80 -22.93
N TRP A 364 6.83 -13.74 -22.28
CA TRP A 364 7.70 -13.43 -21.13
C TRP A 364 8.90 -12.58 -21.53
N LEU A 365 9.62 -12.92 -22.61
CA LEU A 365 10.74 -12.13 -23.12
C LEU A 365 10.30 -10.73 -23.54
N ASN A 366 9.15 -10.59 -24.22
CA ASN A 366 8.64 -9.27 -24.59
C ASN A 366 8.38 -8.37 -23.37
N LEU A 367 7.80 -8.94 -22.29
CA LEU A 367 7.61 -8.20 -21.05
C LEU A 367 8.95 -7.75 -20.42
N GLN A 368 9.98 -8.61 -20.45
CA GLN A 368 11.30 -8.24 -19.94
C GLN A 368 11.97 -7.15 -20.79
N ARG A 369 11.82 -7.20 -22.12
CA ARG A 369 12.30 -6.14 -23.03
C ARG A 369 11.64 -4.80 -22.73
N HIS A 370 10.31 -4.76 -22.62
CA HIS A 370 9.57 -3.55 -22.25
C HIS A 370 10.02 -2.98 -20.91
N ARG A 371 10.22 -3.84 -19.89
CA ARG A 371 10.75 -3.41 -18.59
C ARG A 371 12.16 -2.85 -18.70
N GLN A 372 13.01 -3.52 -19.48
CA GLN A 372 14.39 -3.11 -19.69
C GLN A 372 14.51 -1.78 -20.45
N HIS A 373 13.59 -1.48 -21.37
CA HIS A 373 13.49 -0.18 -22.04
C HIS A 373 12.93 0.92 -21.14
N ALA A 374 11.96 0.58 -20.28
CA ALA A 374 11.41 1.53 -19.31
C ALA A 374 12.45 1.92 -18.24
N THR A 375 13.42 1.04 -17.97
CA THR A 375 14.55 1.32 -17.08
C THR A 375 15.75 1.84 -17.87
N HIS A 376 16.24 3.04 -17.57
CA HIS A 376 17.49 3.55 -18.18
C HIS A 376 18.77 2.80 -17.72
N ARG A 377 18.65 1.67 -17.00
CA ARG A 377 19.76 0.85 -16.50
C ARG A 377 19.47 -0.65 -16.66
N PRO A 378 20.50 -1.52 -16.88
CA PRO A 378 20.33 -2.97 -16.91
C PRO A 378 19.77 -3.52 -15.60
N THR A 379 18.61 -4.18 -15.70
CA THR A 379 18.03 -4.90 -14.56
C THR A 379 18.90 -6.12 -14.21
N PRO A 380 18.89 -6.62 -12.96
CA PRO A 380 19.62 -7.84 -12.60
C PRO A 380 19.27 -9.03 -13.50
N LEU A 381 17.97 -9.20 -13.79
CA LEU A 381 17.49 -10.19 -14.75
C LEU A 381 17.97 -9.93 -16.18
N GLY A 382 17.99 -8.66 -16.60
CA GLY A 382 18.51 -8.25 -17.90
C GLY A 382 19.98 -8.64 -18.10
N ARG A 383 20.82 -8.56 -17.06
CA ARG A 383 22.22 -9.01 -17.13
C ARG A 383 22.32 -10.51 -17.37
N HIS A 384 21.49 -11.31 -16.71
CA HIS A 384 21.45 -12.76 -16.95
C HIS A 384 21.01 -13.10 -18.38
N LEU A 385 20.04 -12.37 -18.92
CA LEU A 385 19.60 -12.54 -20.31
C LEU A 385 20.67 -12.10 -21.33
N THR A 386 21.39 -11.00 -21.05
CA THR A 386 22.51 -10.54 -21.88
C THR A 386 23.66 -11.55 -21.91
N ALA A 387 23.88 -12.28 -20.81
CA ALA A 387 24.86 -13.37 -20.78
C ALA A 387 24.47 -14.58 -21.64
N ILE A 388 23.18 -14.76 -21.94
CA ILE A 388 22.68 -15.84 -22.81
C ILE A 388 22.70 -15.39 -24.28
N ASP A 389 22.21 -14.19 -24.57
CA ASP A 389 22.22 -13.59 -25.90
C ASP A 389 22.44 -12.09 -25.76
N THR A 390 23.57 -11.61 -26.27
CA THR A 390 23.96 -10.19 -26.21
C THR A 390 22.90 -9.26 -26.80
N TRP A 391 22.18 -9.75 -27.81
CA TRP A 391 21.15 -9.01 -28.54
C TRP A 391 19.74 -9.49 -28.17
N TRP A 392 19.50 -10.00 -26.96
CA TRP A 392 18.14 -10.38 -26.52
C TRP A 392 17.16 -9.20 -26.46
N ASN A 393 17.66 -7.98 -26.24
CA ASN A 393 16.91 -6.73 -26.18
C ASN A 393 17.52 -5.66 -27.12
N PRO A 394 17.38 -5.83 -28.45
CA PRO A 394 17.97 -4.91 -29.41
C PRO A 394 17.18 -3.59 -29.52
N PRO A 395 17.81 -2.49 -29.97
CA PRO A 395 17.12 -1.22 -30.24
C PRO A 395 16.31 -1.21 -31.56
N TRP A 396 16.20 -2.36 -32.24
CA TRP A 396 15.45 -2.53 -33.49
C TRP A 396 14.41 -3.64 -33.36
N PRO A 397 13.47 -3.80 -34.33
CA PRO A 397 12.45 -4.84 -34.26
C PRO A 397 13.02 -6.26 -34.18
N ILE A 398 12.48 -7.10 -33.31
CA ILE A 398 12.87 -8.51 -33.18
C ILE A 398 12.66 -9.30 -34.48
N THR A 399 11.69 -8.91 -35.29
CA THR A 399 11.47 -9.48 -36.63
C THR A 399 12.70 -9.29 -37.53
N TRP A 400 13.34 -8.12 -37.48
CA TRP A 400 14.59 -7.86 -38.21
C TRP A 400 15.71 -8.82 -37.76
N GLN A 401 15.86 -9.00 -36.44
CA GLN A 401 16.89 -9.88 -35.88
C GLN A 401 16.64 -11.36 -36.22
N ARG A 402 15.38 -11.79 -36.26
CA ARG A 402 14.99 -13.14 -36.70
C ARG A 402 15.40 -13.39 -38.16
N THR A 403 15.11 -12.45 -39.05
CA THR A 403 15.45 -12.59 -40.46
C THR A 403 16.97 -12.58 -40.67
N TRP A 404 17.71 -11.79 -39.89
CA TRP A 404 19.17 -11.81 -39.90
C TRP A 404 19.74 -13.17 -39.49
N TRP A 405 19.26 -13.78 -38.40
CA TRP A 405 19.70 -15.12 -37.98
C TRP A 405 19.38 -16.18 -39.03
N ALA A 406 18.21 -16.10 -39.67
CA ALA A 406 17.86 -17.03 -40.74
C ALA A 406 18.78 -16.87 -41.95
N ALA A 407 19.04 -15.64 -42.39
CA ALA A 407 19.98 -15.35 -43.47
C ALA A 407 21.37 -15.92 -43.16
N ARG A 408 21.87 -15.68 -41.95
CA ARG A 408 23.16 -16.22 -41.48
C ARG A 408 23.22 -17.74 -41.60
N HIS A 409 22.22 -18.46 -41.08
CA HIS A 409 22.21 -19.92 -41.13
C HIS A 409 22.01 -20.49 -42.53
N HIS A 410 21.31 -19.80 -43.43
CA HIS A 410 21.25 -20.20 -44.84
C HIS A 410 22.61 -20.04 -45.54
N HIS A 411 23.42 -19.04 -45.15
CA HIS A 411 24.76 -18.84 -45.71
C HIS A 411 25.83 -19.76 -45.11
N THR A 412 25.81 -20.01 -43.80
CA THR A 412 26.83 -20.82 -43.10
C THR A 412 26.47 -22.29 -42.97
N GLY A 413 25.22 -22.65 -43.26
CA GLY A 413 24.62 -23.87 -42.75
C GLY A 413 24.20 -23.71 -41.28
N LEU A 414 23.16 -24.46 -40.90
CA LEU A 414 22.74 -24.58 -39.51
C LEU A 414 23.65 -25.58 -38.79
N PRO A 415 24.31 -25.20 -37.68
CA PRO A 415 25.08 -26.13 -36.87
C PRO A 415 24.24 -27.34 -36.43
N HIS A 416 24.85 -28.53 -36.37
CA HIS A 416 24.17 -29.80 -36.10
C HIS A 416 23.44 -29.88 -34.75
N HIS A 417 23.89 -29.11 -33.75
CA HIS A 417 23.25 -29.04 -32.43
C HIS A 417 22.08 -28.05 -32.38
N LEU A 418 21.90 -27.23 -33.43
CA LEU A 418 20.84 -26.25 -33.52
C LEU A 418 19.68 -26.77 -34.38
N ALA A 419 18.48 -26.25 -34.08
CA ALA A 419 17.27 -26.48 -34.84
C ALA A 419 16.69 -25.17 -35.36
N TRP A 420 16.06 -25.20 -36.52
CA TRP A 420 15.24 -24.09 -37.00
C TRP A 420 14.10 -23.79 -36.01
N TRP A 421 13.85 -22.51 -35.77
CA TRP A 421 12.77 -22.07 -34.88
C TRP A 421 11.43 -21.95 -35.61
N PRO A 422 10.29 -21.98 -34.89
CA PRO A 422 8.97 -21.83 -35.50
C PRO A 422 8.80 -20.52 -36.28
N GLY A 423 8.40 -20.63 -37.54
CA GLY A 423 8.24 -19.50 -38.46
C GLY A 423 9.57 -18.82 -38.80
N ALA A 424 10.65 -19.58 -38.92
CA ALA A 424 11.91 -19.09 -39.47
C ALA A 424 11.73 -18.74 -40.96
N PRO A 425 12.19 -17.56 -41.41
CA PRO A 425 12.16 -17.20 -42.83
C PRO A 425 12.92 -18.21 -43.70
N ASP A 426 12.34 -18.54 -44.85
CA ASP A 426 12.98 -19.40 -45.84
C ASP A 426 14.12 -18.68 -46.59
N ALA A 427 14.89 -19.43 -47.38
CA ALA A 427 16.04 -18.89 -48.10
C ALA A 427 15.66 -17.73 -49.04
N GLN A 428 14.53 -17.86 -49.75
CA GLN A 428 14.06 -16.84 -50.69
C GLN A 428 13.65 -15.55 -49.96
N GLN A 429 12.92 -15.66 -48.86
CA GLN A 429 12.53 -14.54 -48.00
C GLN A 429 13.76 -13.84 -47.43
N THR A 430 14.77 -14.59 -46.98
CA THR A 430 16.01 -14.00 -46.45
C THR A 430 16.85 -13.31 -47.52
N ALA A 431 16.91 -13.85 -48.74
CA ALA A 431 17.62 -13.23 -49.86
C ALA A 431 16.96 -11.91 -50.31
N ALA A 432 15.62 -11.90 -50.43
CA ALA A 432 14.87 -10.70 -50.75
C ALA A 432 15.04 -9.62 -49.67
N TRP A 433 14.95 -10.02 -48.39
CA TRP A 433 15.19 -9.13 -47.27
C TRP A 433 16.61 -8.56 -47.28
N LEU A 434 17.64 -9.39 -47.52
CA LEU A 434 19.03 -8.94 -47.54
C LEU A 434 19.26 -7.89 -48.63
N HIS A 435 18.71 -8.09 -49.82
CA HIS A 435 18.77 -7.11 -50.90
C HIS A 435 18.15 -5.76 -50.46
N GLU A 436 16.94 -5.79 -49.87
CA GLU A 436 16.27 -4.59 -49.37
C GLU A 436 17.08 -3.87 -48.28
N GLN A 437 17.69 -4.62 -47.35
CA GLN A 437 18.50 -4.04 -46.27
C GLN A 437 19.78 -3.38 -46.80
N THR A 438 20.43 -3.99 -47.79
CA THR A 438 21.65 -3.42 -48.40
C THR A 438 21.36 -2.09 -49.10
N THR A 439 20.24 -1.97 -49.81
CA THR A 439 19.81 -0.70 -50.43
C THR A 439 19.50 0.37 -49.39
N ARG A 440 18.94 -0.01 -48.24
CA ARG A 440 18.56 0.90 -47.16
C ARG A 440 19.63 1.10 -46.10
N ARG A 441 20.86 0.58 -46.29
CA ARG A 441 21.93 0.53 -45.28
C ARG A 441 22.16 1.86 -44.56
N ARG A 442 22.11 2.99 -45.27
CA ARG A 442 22.32 4.35 -44.73
C ARG A 442 21.30 4.76 -43.67
N HIS A 443 20.12 4.14 -43.64
CA HIS A 443 19.04 4.43 -42.70
C HIS A 443 18.95 3.40 -41.56
N LEU A 444 19.84 2.40 -41.53
CA LEU A 444 19.85 1.37 -40.49
C LEU A 444 20.59 1.84 -39.24
N HIS A 445 20.18 1.32 -38.08
CA HIS A 445 20.87 1.54 -36.83
C HIS A 445 22.34 1.05 -36.93
N PRO A 446 23.33 1.72 -36.30
CA PRO A 446 24.75 1.31 -36.40
C PRO A 446 25.00 -0.17 -36.07
N GLY A 447 24.32 -0.71 -35.05
CA GLY A 447 24.38 -2.14 -34.73
C GLY A 447 23.82 -3.07 -35.83
N GLN A 448 22.79 -2.64 -36.57
CA GLN A 448 22.29 -3.40 -37.73
C GLN A 448 23.28 -3.36 -38.89
N GLN A 449 23.92 -2.21 -39.13
CA GLN A 449 24.97 -2.08 -40.15
C GLN A 449 26.14 -3.03 -39.86
N HIS A 450 26.61 -3.06 -38.59
CA HIS A 450 27.66 -3.99 -38.16
C HIS A 450 27.26 -5.45 -38.38
N LEU A 451 26.05 -5.85 -38.01
CA LEU A 451 25.55 -7.22 -38.22
C LEU A 451 25.45 -7.58 -39.71
N LEU A 452 25.08 -6.64 -40.58
CA LEU A 452 25.09 -6.85 -42.03
C LEU A 452 26.51 -6.97 -42.59
N ASP A 453 27.45 -6.18 -42.09
CA ASP A 453 28.85 -6.25 -42.52
C ASP A 453 29.46 -7.60 -42.14
N GLU A 454 29.17 -8.10 -40.94
CA GLU A 454 29.53 -9.46 -40.51
C GLU A 454 28.94 -10.53 -41.45
N LEU A 455 27.66 -10.38 -41.82
CA LEU A 455 27.01 -11.31 -42.75
C LEU A 455 27.65 -11.28 -44.15
N HIS A 456 28.02 -10.10 -44.66
CA HIS A 456 28.72 -9.95 -45.94
C HIS A 456 30.12 -10.57 -45.91
N LYS A 457 30.88 -10.40 -44.82
CA LYS A 457 32.18 -11.06 -44.64
C LYS A 457 32.04 -12.58 -44.67
N ILE A 458 31.04 -13.11 -43.98
CA ILE A 458 30.74 -14.55 -43.95
C ILE A 458 30.39 -15.06 -45.36
N ALA A 459 29.60 -14.31 -46.12
CA ALA A 459 29.24 -14.68 -47.49
C ALA A 459 30.42 -14.56 -48.48
N ALA A 460 31.39 -13.67 -48.22
CA ALA A 460 32.57 -13.46 -49.06
C ALA A 460 33.75 -14.39 -48.74
N ALA A 461 33.67 -15.20 -47.68
CA ALA A 461 34.74 -16.12 -47.32
C ALA A 461 34.91 -17.23 -48.38
N PRO A 462 36.13 -17.46 -48.91
CA PRO A 462 36.38 -18.46 -49.93
C PRO A 462 36.24 -19.86 -49.33
N GLY A 463 35.06 -20.46 -49.48
CA GLY A 463 34.75 -21.81 -48.98
C GLY A 463 33.27 -22.17 -48.98
N THR A 464 32.37 -21.18 -48.99
CA THR A 464 30.90 -21.38 -49.07
C THR A 464 30.40 -21.18 -50.52
N SER A 465 31.05 -21.82 -51.49
CA SER A 465 30.48 -21.90 -52.84
C SER A 465 29.38 -22.97 -52.88
N SER A 466 28.13 -22.53 -52.88
CA SER A 466 27.02 -23.35 -53.40
C SER A 466 27.12 -23.38 -54.93
N PRO A 467 26.87 -24.51 -55.61
CA PRO A 467 27.08 -24.64 -57.06
C PRO A 467 25.95 -23.90 -57.78
N ALA A 468 26.16 -22.63 -58.07
CA ALA A 468 25.29 -21.88 -58.97
C ALA A 468 25.50 -22.38 -60.40
N ARG A 469 24.51 -23.15 -60.86
CA ARG A 469 24.02 -23.30 -62.24
C ARG A 469 24.80 -22.48 -63.28
N ARG A 470 25.48 -23.18 -64.18
CA ARG A 470 25.70 -22.68 -65.54
C ARG A 470 24.35 -22.54 -66.26
N PRO A 471 24.14 -21.52 -67.09
CA PRO A 471 22.99 -21.45 -67.97
C PRO A 471 23.28 -22.29 -69.22
N ASP A 472 22.56 -23.38 -69.42
CA ASP A 472 22.53 -24.04 -70.73
C ASP A 472 21.49 -23.36 -71.64
N PRO A 473 21.81 -23.14 -72.92
CA PRO A 473 20.95 -22.43 -73.84
C PRO A 473 19.87 -23.36 -74.44
N VAL A 474 18.65 -22.85 -74.46
CA VAL A 474 17.61 -22.99 -75.50
C VAL A 474 17.55 -24.32 -76.27
N CYS A 475 16.53 -25.12 -75.96
CA CYS A 475 15.87 -25.97 -76.96
C CYS A 475 14.42 -25.52 -77.14
N SER A 476 14.15 -24.97 -78.32
CA SER A 476 12.82 -24.74 -78.88
C SER A 476 12.04 -26.05 -78.99
N ALA A 477 10.81 -26.06 -78.50
CA ALA A 477 9.74 -26.85 -79.10
C ALA A 477 8.41 -26.13 -78.86
N ALA A 478 7.86 -25.64 -79.96
CA ALA A 478 6.56 -24.99 -80.05
C ALA A 478 5.43 -25.98 -79.73
N LEU A 479 4.43 -25.53 -78.99
CA LEU A 479 3.06 -26.04 -79.12
C LEU A 479 2.09 -24.87 -79.09
N THR A 480 1.37 -24.80 -80.20
CA THR A 480 0.52 -23.74 -80.72
C THR A 480 -0.88 -23.85 -80.12
N ALA A 481 -1.46 -22.68 -79.82
CA ALA A 481 -2.86 -22.28 -79.97
C ALA A 481 -4.01 -23.13 -79.36
N GLY A 482 -4.95 -22.44 -78.69
CA GLY A 482 -6.39 -22.75 -78.88
C GLY A 482 -7.37 -22.56 -77.72
N ALA A 483 -7.60 -21.31 -77.27
CA ALA A 483 -8.92 -20.76 -76.89
C ALA A 483 -9.72 -21.36 -75.68
N PRO A 484 -10.84 -20.76 -75.24
CA PRO A 484 -10.90 -19.42 -74.63
C PRO A 484 -11.65 -19.38 -73.27
N LEU A 485 -11.46 -18.25 -72.61
CA LEU A 485 -12.21 -17.74 -71.46
C LEU A 485 -13.73 -17.79 -71.66
N ARG A 486 -14.45 -18.47 -70.77
CA ARG A 486 -15.87 -18.19 -70.49
C ARG A 486 -15.96 -17.25 -69.31
N SER A 487 -16.33 -16.01 -69.60
CA SER A 487 -16.93 -15.11 -68.61
C SER A 487 -18.29 -15.64 -68.19
N ARG A 488 -18.63 -15.53 -66.91
CA ARG A 488 -19.98 -15.18 -66.46
C ARG A 488 -19.91 -14.61 -65.04
N ARG A 489 -20.24 -13.32 -64.98
CA ARG A 489 -20.56 -12.53 -63.79
C ARG A 489 -21.91 -12.96 -63.23
N THR A 490 -22.06 -12.73 -61.91
CA THR A 490 -23.27 -12.40 -61.13
C THR A 490 -24.39 -13.44 -61.05
N VAL A 491 -24.69 -13.96 -59.85
CA VAL A 491 -25.50 -13.32 -58.79
C VAL A 491 -24.88 -13.64 -57.44
#